data_AF-A0A6A6JUD7-F1
#
_entry.id   AF-A0A6A6JUD7-F1
#
_cell.length_a   1.000
_cell.length_b   1.000
_cell.length_c   1.000
_cell.angle_alpha   90.00
_cell.angle_beta   90.00
_cell.angle_gamma   90.00
#
_symmetry.space_group_name_H-M   'P 1'
#
loop_
_entity.id
_entity.type
_entity.pdbx_description
1 polymer ?
#
loop_
_entity_poly.entity_id
_entity_poly.type
_entity_poly.pdbx_seq_one_letter_code
_entity_poly.pdbx_strand_id
1 'polypeptide(L)'
;ESVWRQTSRQRGLKRDTNAVWRALSSWQTVFLLVAKPVVHWLYGLAVSTWFNVGIRISLVQIVYLMVSVLALAVFTTYLANRKPHGPQPCNYGHIQTIVNLVDQWPPLDSPMHWGHSGSVNGIAHAGTSGRPLGKVDM
;
A
#
# COMPACT_ATOMS: atom_id res chain seq x y z
N GLU A 1 3.41 2.74 -1.46
CA GLU A 1 4.62 2.02 -1.91
C GLU A 1 4.54 1.53 -3.35
N SER A 2 3.54 0.73 -3.73
CA SER A 2 3.36 0.24 -5.11
C SER A 2 3.27 1.36 -6.17
N VAL A 3 2.58 2.45 -5.83
CA VAL A 3 2.48 3.67 -6.66
C VAL A 3 3.84 4.32 -6.87
N TRP A 4 4.66 4.38 -5.82
CA TRP A 4 6.02 4.92 -5.91
C TRP A 4 6.92 4.06 -6.78
N ARG A 5 6.79 2.73 -6.72
CA ARG A 5 7.52 1.81 -7.62
C ARG A 5 7.12 1.93 -9.10
N GLN A 6 6.02 2.63 -9.43
CA GLN A 6 5.66 2.90 -10.82
C GLN A 6 6.50 4.03 -11.43
N THR A 7 7.06 4.93 -10.61
CA THR A 7 7.92 6.02 -11.09
C THR A 7 9.25 5.49 -11.65
N SER A 8 9.74 4.36 -11.15
CA SER A 8 10.96 3.70 -11.64
C SER A 8 10.74 2.83 -12.88
N ARG A 9 9.49 2.63 -13.32
CA ARG A 9 9.18 1.91 -14.57
C ARG A 9 9.22 2.87 -15.76
N GLN A 10 9.48 2.32 -16.95
CA GLN A 10 9.48 3.08 -18.22
C GLN A 10 8.15 3.80 -18.52
N ARG A 11 7.03 3.34 -17.95
CA ARG A 11 5.69 3.95 -18.11
C ARG A 11 5.50 5.20 -17.23
N GLY A 12 6.31 5.35 -16.18
CA GLY A 12 6.20 6.41 -15.18
C GLY A 12 4.88 6.39 -14.41
N LEU A 13 4.77 7.32 -13.45
CA LEU A 13 3.58 7.49 -12.62
C LEU A 13 2.70 8.61 -13.19
N LYS A 14 1.48 8.27 -13.61
CA LYS A 14 0.44 9.26 -13.90
C LYS A 14 -0.11 9.82 -12.60
N ARG A 15 -0.07 11.15 -12.47
CA ARG A 15 -0.46 11.89 -11.27
C ARG A 15 -1.98 12.06 -11.13
N ASP A 16 -2.70 12.03 -12.24
CA ASP A 16 -4.16 12.16 -12.30
C ASP A 16 -4.88 10.87 -11.86
N THR A 17 -4.61 10.37 -10.66
CA THR A 17 -5.42 9.28 -10.13
C THR A 17 -5.66 9.45 -8.65
N ASN A 18 -6.95 9.53 -8.30
CA ASN A 18 -7.42 9.60 -6.93
C ASN A 18 -6.76 8.51 -6.07
N ALA A 19 -5.95 8.94 -5.10
CA ALA A 19 -5.18 8.03 -4.25
C ALA A 19 -6.09 7.07 -3.46
N VAL A 20 -7.24 7.57 -3.00
CA VAL A 20 -8.27 6.79 -2.32
C VAL A 20 -8.85 5.72 -3.24
N TRP A 21 -9.17 6.08 -4.50
CA TRP A 21 -9.71 5.13 -5.46
C TRP A 21 -8.70 4.04 -5.82
N ARG A 22 -7.42 4.39 -5.97
CA ARG A 22 -6.35 3.39 -6.18
C ARG A 22 -6.16 2.46 -4.98
N ALA A 23 -6.28 2.98 -3.75
CA ALA A 23 -6.23 2.16 -2.55
C ALA A 23 -7.41 1.18 -2.49
N LEU A 24 -8.63 1.67 -2.74
CA LEU A 24 -9.85 0.86 -2.78
C LEU A 24 -9.90 -0.11 -3.97
N SER A 25 -9.20 0.18 -5.06
CA SER A 25 -9.09 -0.74 -6.20
C SER A 25 -8.12 -1.91 -5.94
N SER A 26 -7.31 -1.86 -4.87
CA SER A 26 -6.42 -2.96 -4.51
C SER A 26 -7.22 -4.07 -3.85
N TRP A 27 -7.26 -5.26 -4.46
CA TRP A 27 -7.95 -6.44 -3.92
C TRP A 27 -7.57 -6.72 -2.45
N GLN A 28 -6.29 -6.55 -2.10
CA GLN A 28 -5.79 -6.71 -0.73
C GLN A 28 -6.50 -5.77 0.25
N THR A 29 -6.66 -4.51 -0.14
CA THR A 29 -7.32 -3.49 0.69
C THR A 29 -8.81 -3.76 0.80
N VAL A 30 -9.47 -4.16 -0.29
CA VAL A 30 -10.89 -4.57 -0.27
C VAL A 30 -11.10 -5.75 0.67
N PHE A 31 -10.26 -6.79 0.56
CA PHE A 31 -10.34 -7.96 1.43
C PHE A 31 -10.18 -7.58 2.91
N LEU A 32 -9.16 -6.80 3.25
CA LEU A 32 -8.94 -6.36 4.64
C LEU A 32 -10.08 -5.47 5.16
N LEU A 33 -10.64 -4.61 4.30
CA LEU A 33 -11.76 -3.73 4.63
C LEU A 33 -13.03 -4.54 4.95
N VAL A 34 -13.29 -5.62 4.20
CA VAL A 34 -14.45 -6.51 4.40
C VAL A 34 -14.23 -7.49 5.55
N ALA A 35 -13.00 -7.98 5.75
CA ALA A 35 -12.70 -8.94 6.81
C ALA A 35 -13.00 -8.36 8.21
N LYS A 36 -12.76 -7.07 8.42
CA LYS A 36 -13.00 -6.41 9.71
C LYS A 36 -14.45 -6.46 10.19
N PRO A 37 -15.46 -5.97 9.44
CA PRO A 37 -16.86 -6.06 9.86
C PRO A 37 -17.34 -7.51 9.97
N VAL A 38 -16.87 -8.43 9.12
CA VAL A 38 -17.23 -9.85 9.19
C VAL A 38 -16.75 -10.48 10.50
N VAL A 39 -15.46 -10.30 10.84
CA VAL A 39 -14.89 -10.82 12.09
C VAL A 39 -15.54 -10.18 13.31
N HIS A 40 -15.83 -8.88 13.24
CA HIS A 40 -16.50 -8.17 14.33
C HIS A 40 -17.95 -8.68 14.53
N TRP A 41 -18.67 -8.93 13.45
CA TRP A 41 -20.00 -9.50 13.51
C TRP A 41 -19.99 -10.93 14.09
N LEU A 42 -19.06 -11.78 13.66
CA LEU A 42 -18.87 -13.13 14.22
C LEU A 42 -18.52 -13.09 15.71
N TYR A 43 -17.73 -12.10 16.15
CA TYR A 43 -17.44 -11.90 17.57
C TYR A 43 -18.71 -11.56 18.37
N GLY A 44 -19.55 -10.67 17.86
CA GLY A 44 -20.83 -10.33 18.49
C GLY A 44 -21.83 -11.49 18.54
N LEU A 45 -21.77 -12.41 17.58
CA LEU A 45 -22.52 -13.66 17.65
C LEU A 45 -21.93 -14.57 18.75
N ALA A 46 -20.61 -14.79 18.73
CA ALA A 46 -19.93 -15.70 19.64
C ALA A 46 -20.05 -15.30 21.12
N VAL A 47 -20.00 -14.00 21.40
CA VAL A 47 -20.11 -13.42 22.74
C VAL A 47 -21.35 -12.54 22.78
N SER A 48 -22.43 -13.07 23.35
CA SER A 48 -23.67 -12.31 23.55
C SER A 48 -23.90 -12.06 25.03
N THR A 49 -24.25 -10.83 25.39
CA THR A 49 -24.59 -10.45 26.76
C THR A 49 -26.11 -10.32 26.90
N TRP A 50 -26.67 -11.05 27.85
CA TRP A 50 -28.10 -10.99 28.16
C TRP A 50 -28.28 -10.42 29.55
N PHE A 51 -29.14 -9.41 29.68
CA PHE A 51 -29.33 -8.66 30.93
C PHE A 51 -29.69 -9.56 32.12
N ASN A 52 -30.39 -10.67 31.87
CA ASN A 52 -30.87 -11.59 32.91
C ASN A 52 -29.99 -12.84 33.14
N VAL A 53 -29.02 -13.13 32.26
CA VAL A 53 -28.29 -14.42 32.25
C VAL A 53 -26.76 -14.23 32.26
N GLY A 54 -26.27 -13.02 31.99
CA GLY A 54 -24.84 -12.71 31.94
C GLY A 54 -24.24 -12.93 30.54
N ILE A 55 -22.99 -13.40 30.49
CA ILE A 55 -22.25 -13.63 29.25
C ILE A 55 -22.56 -15.03 28.72
N ARG A 56 -23.22 -15.12 27.57
CA ARG A 56 -23.41 -16.37 26.85
C ARG A 56 -22.33 -16.52 25.78
N ILE A 57 -21.53 -17.57 25.93
CA ILE A 57 -20.51 -17.95 24.98
C ILE A 57 -21.00 -19.17 24.19
N SER A 58 -21.13 -19.02 22.88
CA SER A 58 -21.57 -20.11 22.00
C SER A 58 -20.35 -20.80 21.40
N LEU A 59 -20.11 -22.06 21.78
CA LEU A 59 -18.95 -22.85 21.32
C LEU A 59 -18.85 -22.92 19.79
N VAL A 60 -19.98 -23.16 19.10
CA VAL A 60 -20.02 -23.27 17.63
C VAL A 60 -19.60 -21.94 16.96
N GLN A 61 -20.03 -20.80 17.49
CA GLN A 61 -19.70 -19.50 16.93
C GLN A 61 -18.25 -19.09 17.23
N ILE A 62 -17.69 -19.53 18.36
CA ILE A 62 -16.25 -19.41 18.63
C ILE A 62 -15.42 -20.17 17.61
N VAL A 63 -15.82 -21.38 17.20
CA VAL A 63 -15.11 -22.14 16.17
C VAL A 63 -15.10 -21.37 14.84
N TYR A 64 -16.24 -20.80 14.43
CA TYR A 64 -16.29 -19.96 13.22
C TYR A 64 -15.42 -18.71 13.33
N LEU A 65 -15.39 -18.06 14.49
CA LEU A 65 -14.52 -16.91 14.76
C LEU A 65 -13.04 -17.31 14.67
N MET A 66 -12.67 -18.44 15.29
CA MET A 66 -11.29 -18.96 15.30
C MET A 66 -10.79 -19.25 13.89
N VAL A 67 -11.59 -19.95 13.07
CA VAL A 67 -11.26 -20.23 11.66
C VAL A 67 -11.13 -18.92 10.86
N SER A 68 -12.02 -17.95 11.08
CA SER A 68 -12.00 -16.67 10.37
C SER A 68 -10.77 -15.84 10.72
N VAL A 69 -10.40 -15.77 12.01
CA VAL A 69 -9.20 -15.07 12.48
C VAL A 69 -7.94 -15.77 11.99
N LEU A 70 -7.91 -17.11 12.01
CA LEU A 70 -6.79 -17.88 11.46
C LEU A 70 -6.60 -17.62 9.97
N ALA A 71 -7.68 -17.62 9.18
CA ALA A 71 -7.62 -17.31 7.76
C ALA A 71 -7.11 -15.87 7.51
N LEU A 72 -7.57 -14.90 8.31
CA LEU A 72 -7.08 -13.52 8.25
C LEU A 72 -5.59 -13.43 8.61
N ALA A 73 -5.14 -14.15 9.63
CA ALA A 73 -3.74 -14.19 10.04
C ALA A 73 -2.85 -14.81 8.96
N VAL A 74 -3.25 -15.94 8.37
CA VAL A 74 -2.54 -16.55 7.24
C VAL A 74 -2.45 -15.57 6.07
N PHE A 75 -3.54 -14.87 5.76
CA PHE A 75 -3.55 -13.88 4.69
C PHE A 75 -2.61 -12.70 4.98
N THR A 76 -2.64 -12.11 6.18
CA THR A 76 -1.77 -10.99 6.53
C THR A 76 -0.30 -11.40 6.59
N THR A 77 0.01 -12.59 7.12
CA THR A 77 1.35 -13.16 7.09
C THR A 77 1.83 -13.42 5.66
N TYR A 78 0.98 -13.94 4.78
CA TYR A 78 1.29 -14.10 3.36
C TYR A 78 1.60 -12.74 2.71
N LEU A 79 0.80 -11.70 2.98
CA LEU A 79 1.05 -10.35 2.48
C LEU A 79 2.37 -9.77 3.02
N ALA A 80 2.69 -9.99 4.29
CA ALA A 80 3.91 -9.51 4.91
C ALA A 80 5.16 -10.18 4.32
N ASN A 81 5.08 -11.48 4.02
CA ASN A 81 6.19 -12.23 3.43
C ASN A 81 6.33 -12.03 1.92
N ARG A 82 5.30 -11.52 1.25
CA ARG A 82 5.33 -11.25 -0.18
C ARG A 82 6.27 -10.07 -0.46
N LYS A 83 7.52 -10.38 -0.80
CA LYS A 83 8.52 -9.37 -1.19
C LYS A 83 8.02 -8.56 -2.39
N PRO A 84 7.78 -7.25 -2.23
CA PRO A 84 7.39 -6.42 -3.35
C PRO A 84 8.57 -6.34 -4.33
N HIS A 85 8.33 -6.67 -5.60
CA HIS A 85 9.35 -6.61 -6.65
C HIS A 85 9.58 -5.18 -7.13
N GLY A 86 10.85 -4.81 -7.32
CA GLY A 86 11.28 -3.53 -7.86
C GLY A 86 12.12 -2.69 -6.89
N PRO A 87 12.88 -1.72 -7.42
CA PRO A 87 13.74 -0.86 -6.62
C PRO A 87 12.89 0.10 -5.79
N GLN A 88 13.19 0.16 -4.50
CA GLN A 88 12.65 1.15 -3.58
C GLN A 88 13.84 1.94 -3.02
N PRO A 89 13.81 3.28 -3.05
CA PRO A 89 14.91 4.05 -2.51
C PRO A 89 14.99 3.84 -0.99
N CYS A 90 16.21 3.69 -0.46
CA CYS A 90 16.46 3.39 0.96
C CYS A 90 15.90 4.45 1.92
N ASN A 91 15.53 5.63 1.41
CA ASN A 91 14.96 6.74 2.17
C ASN A 91 13.41 6.74 2.21
N TYR A 92 12.73 5.71 1.70
CA TYR A 92 11.25 5.67 1.71
C TYR A 92 10.64 5.73 3.14
N GLY A 93 11.43 5.39 4.18
CA GLY A 93 11.00 5.53 5.57
C GLY A 93 11.04 6.96 6.12
N HIS A 94 11.80 7.87 5.50
CA HIS A 94 11.97 9.25 5.97
C HIS A 94 11.22 10.22 5.06
N ILE A 95 9.95 10.52 5.42
CA ILE A 95 9.02 11.29 4.59
C ILE A 95 9.61 12.65 4.18
N GLN A 96 10.33 13.33 5.08
CA GLN A 96 10.95 14.62 4.78
C GLN A 96 12.03 14.50 3.68
N THR A 97 12.79 13.40 3.66
CA THR A 97 13.81 13.19 2.62
C THR A 97 13.16 12.89 1.28
N ILE A 98 12.04 12.15 1.27
CA ILE A 98 11.27 11.93 0.04
C ILE A 98 10.74 13.26 -0.49
N VAL A 99 10.17 14.10 0.38
CA VAL A 99 9.66 15.42 -0.02
C VAL A 99 10.76 16.27 -0.63
N ASN A 100 11.96 16.29 -0.04
CA ASN A 100 13.11 17.01 -0.60
C ASN A 100 13.62 16.43 -1.93
N LEU A 101 13.39 15.14 -2.20
CA LEU A 101 13.78 14.50 -3.47
C LEU A 101 12.72 14.62 -4.56
N VAL A 102 11.48 14.90 -4.19
CA VAL A 102 10.40 15.27 -5.12
C VAL A 102 10.45 16.77 -5.34
N ASP A 103 11.56 17.21 -5.91
CA ASP A 103 11.82 18.61 -6.20
C ASP A 103 11.03 19.08 -7.43
N GLN A 104 10.98 18.24 -8.48
CA GLN A 104 10.29 18.56 -9.72
C GLN A 104 8.99 17.76 -9.86
N TRP A 105 7.88 18.50 -9.86
CA TRP A 105 6.57 17.96 -10.23
C TRP A 105 6.31 18.24 -11.71
N PRO A 106 6.37 17.22 -12.59
CA PRO A 106 6.04 17.43 -14.00
C PRO A 106 4.56 17.83 -14.17
N PRO A 107 4.21 18.50 -15.28
CA PRO A 107 2.84 18.88 -15.61
C PRO A 107 1.90 17.66 -15.59
N LEU A 108 0.60 17.87 -15.35
CA LEU A 108 -0.40 16.79 -15.23
C LEU A 108 -0.39 15.81 -16.41
N ASP A 109 -0.04 16.29 -17.62
CA ASP A 109 -0.04 15.51 -18.85
C ASP A 109 1.22 14.62 -19.03
N SER A 110 2.26 14.84 -18.22
CA SER A 110 3.52 14.11 -18.33
C SER A 110 3.65 13.08 -17.21
N PRO A 111 4.02 11.82 -17.52
CA PRO A 111 4.30 10.83 -16.49
C PRO A 111 5.50 11.27 -15.63
N MET A 112 5.40 11.02 -14.33
CA MET A 112 6.48 11.28 -13.38
C MET A 112 7.41 10.08 -13.32
N HIS A 113 8.69 10.31 -13.61
CA HIS A 113 9.74 9.30 -13.57
C HIS A 113 10.72 9.57 -12.43
N TRP A 114 11.35 8.51 -11.93
CA TRP A 114 12.34 8.56 -10.87
C TRP A 114 13.75 8.27 -11.38
N GLY A 115 14.74 9.00 -10.87
CA GLY A 115 16.16 8.68 -10.96
C GLY A 115 17.03 9.78 -11.58
N HIS A 116 16.44 10.80 -12.19
CA HIS A 116 17.17 11.97 -12.69
C HIS A 116 16.32 13.21 -12.49
N SER A 117 16.73 14.09 -11.57
CA SER A 117 16.31 15.49 -11.55
C SER A 117 17.26 16.24 -12.48
N GLY A 118 16.72 17.11 -13.34
CA GLY A 118 17.49 17.74 -14.44
C GLY A 118 18.86 18.30 -14.02
N SER A 119 19.80 18.34 -14.96
CA SER A 119 21.16 18.84 -14.72
C SER A 119 21.15 20.36 -14.51
N VAL A 120 21.47 20.80 -13.30
CA VAL A 120 21.84 22.20 -13.01
C VAL A 120 23.36 22.27 -12.99
N ASN A 121 23.97 23.11 -13.84
CA ASN A 121 25.42 23.28 -13.93
C ASN A 121 26.22 21.99 -14.22
N GLY A 122 25.67 21.04 -14.99
CA GLY A 122 26.35 19.80 -15.36
C GLY A 122 26.37 18.73 -14.26
N ILE A 123 25.77 18.99 -13.10
CA ILE A 123 25.65 18.03 -11.99
C ILE A 123 24.25 17.43 -12.04
N ALA A 124 24.17 16.11 -12.24
CA ALA A 124 22.93 15.36 -12.20
C ALA A 124 22.58 14.99 -10.75
N HIS A 125 21.39 15.39 -10.30
CA HIS A 125 20.89 15.03 -8.97
C HIS A 125 19.88 13.88 -9.06
N ALA A 126 19.82 13.05 -8.01
CA ALA A 126 18.78 12.05 -7.87
C ALA A 126 17.45 12.75 -7.50
N GLY A 127 16.39 12.50 -8.25
CA GLY A 127 15.07 13.04 -7.99
C GLY A 127 14.06 12.67 -9.06
N THR A 128 12.96 13.42 -9.14
CA THR A 128 11.89 13.22 -10.11
C THR A 128 12.07 14.07 -11.38
N SER A 129 11.62 13.57 -12.52
CA SER A 129 11.48 14.38 -13.75
C SER A 129 10.35 13.88 -14.64
N GLY A 130 9.97 14.69 -15.63
CA GLY A 130 8.98 14.31 -16.64
C GLY A 130 9.52 13.41 -17.75
N ARG A 131 10.82 13.06 -17.73
CA ARG A 131 11.46 12.25 -18.77
C ARG A 131 11.93 10.91 -18.17
N PRO A 132 11.82 9.81 -18.93
CA PRO A 132 12.37 8.54 -18.47
C PRO A 132 13.88 8.65 -18.30
N LEU A 133 14.43 7.88 -17.36
CA LEU A 133 15.87 7.73 -17.22
C LEU A 133 16.45 7.25 -18.55
N GLY A 134 17.45 7.97 -19.10
CA GLY A 134 18.23 7.46 -20.22
C GLY A 134 18.84 6.11 -19.85
N LYS A 135 19.01 5.22 -20.83
CA LYS A 135 19.79 3.99 -20.59
C LYS A 135 21.17 4.41 -20.10
N VAL A 136 21.50 4.01 -18.88
CA VAL A 136 22.87 4.06 -18.39
C VAL A 136 23.57 2.91 -19.11
N ASP A 137 24.39 3.21 -20.12
CA ASP A 137 25.35 2.22 -20.60
C ASP A 137 26.29 1.91 -19.44
N MET A 138 26.30 0.64 -19.05
CA MET A 138 27.22 0.10 -18.05
C MET A 138 28.50 -0.35 -18.73
#